data_AF-A0A5C3NM45-F1
#
_entry.id   AF-A0A5C3NM45-F1
#
_cell.length_a   1.000
_cell.length_b   1.000
_cell.length_c   1.000
_cell.angle_alpha   90.00
_cell.angle_beta   90.00
_cell.angle_gamma   90.00
#
_symmetry.space_group_name_H-M   'P 1'
#
loop_
_entity.id
_entity.type
_entity.pdbx_description
1 polymer ?
#
loop_
_entity_poly.entity_id
_entity_poly.type
_entity_poly.pdbx_seq_one_letter_code
_entity_poly.pdbx_strand_id
1 'polypeptide(L)'
;MESARIRLAEKIRALQDEDPIEVPQNLPTWSTDDWEEGTEELAGRTVPELASMLGLSKPHIPGMAEKEHPTSAHDAWSKEGRCLVDSAEAVPLELFPHQWQGVVKLVHNMLAGRNTLLMDAVGVGKTAQAIATILMYEWIRAMQEADQLPAVLSE
;
A
#
# COMPACT_ATOMS: atom_id res chain seq x y z
N MET A 1 -13.86 18.87 -28.90
CA MET A 1 -12.98 17.74 -28.51
C MET A 1 -11.55 17.89 -29.02
N GLU A 2 -11.34 18.40 -30.24
CA GLU A 2 -10.01 18.70 -30.83
C GLU A 2 -9.06 19.50 -29.89
N SER A 3 -9.54 20.61 -29.33
CA SER A 3 -8.71 21.54 -28.54
C SER A 3 -8.18 20.95 -27.23
N ALA A 4 -8.89 20.01 -26.61
CA ALA A 4 -8.45 19.36 -25.38
C ALA A 4 -7.31 18.36 -25.64
N ARG A 5 -7.35 17.65 -26.78
CA ARG A 5 -6.28 16.74 -27.22
C ARG A 5 -4.99 17.47 -27.57
N ILE A 6 -5.11 18.64 -28.21
CA ILE A 6 -3.97 19.49 -28.55
C ILE A 6 -3.28 20.01 -27.28
N ARG A 7 -4.04 20.51 -26.29
CA ARG A 7 -3.48 20.96 -25.00
C ARG A 7 -2.80 19.84 -24.21
N LEU A 8 -3.34 18.62 -24.26
CA LEU A 8 -2.73 17.46 -23.61
C LEU A 8 -1.43 17.06 -24.31
N ALA A 9 -1.40 17.05 -25.64
CA ALA A 9 -0.20 16.78 -26.41
C ALA A 9 0.90 17.83 -26.18
N GLU A 10 0.53 19.11 -26.08
CA GLU A 10 1.47 20.19 -25.74
C GLU A 10 2.01 20.05 -24.31
N LYS A 11 1.18 19.68 -23.33
CA LYS A 11 1.65 19.40 -21.96
C LYS A 11 2.59 18.21 -21.90
N ILE A 12 2.29 17.12 -22.62
CA ILE A 12 3.16 15.93 -22.69
C ILE A 12 4.49 16.31 -23.33
N ARG A 13 4.48 17.14 -24.38
CA ARG A 13 5.70 17.60 -25.06
C ARG A 13 6.53 18.50 -24.15
N ALA A 14 5.89 19.40 -23.39
CA ALA A 14 6.56 20.24 -22.40
C ALA A 14 7.16 19.44 -21.22
N LEU A 15 6.61 18.27 -20.90
CA LEU A 15 7.19 17.33 -19.91
C LEU A 15 8.31 16.45 -20.51
N GLN A 16 8.44 16.41 -21.84
CA GLN A 16 9.51 15.69 -22.55
C GLN A 16 10.70 16.59 -22.88
N ASP A 17 10.51 17.91 -22.88
CA ASP A 17 11.55 18.94 -22.98
C ASP A 17 12.08 19.35 -21.60
N GLU A 18 12.18 18.40 -20.66
CA GLU A 18 12.98 18.65 -19.46
C GLU A 18 14.46 18.63 -19.86
N ASP A 19 15.18 19.71 -19.55
CA ASP A 19 16.64 19.72 -19.64
C ASP A 19 17.18 18.46 -18.96
N PRO A 20 18.21 17.80 -19.52
CA PRO A 20 18.78 16.61 -18.91
C PRO A 20 19.07 16.91 -17.45
N ILE A 21 18.46 16.14 -16.53
CA ILE A 21 18.76 16.27 -15.11
C ILE A 21 20.26 16.03 -14.97
N GLU A 22 21.02 17.09 -14.67
CA GLU A 22 22.44 16.99 -14.35
C GLU A 22 22.56 16.17 -13.07
N VAL A 23 22.75 14.86 -13.23
CA VAL A 23 23.03 13.97 -12.11
C VAL A 23 24.32 14.46 -11.47
N PRO A 24 24.33 14.87 -10.19
CA PRO A 24 25.55 15.31 -9.54
C PRO A 24 26.61 14.22 -9.67
N GLN A 25 27.79 14.55 -10.23
CA GLN A 25 28.86 13.56 -10.40
C GLN A 25 29.38 13.01 -9.05
N ASN A 26 29.08 13.71 -7.96
CA ASN A 26 29.41 13.33 -6.59
C ASN A 26 28.13 12.98 -5.83
N LEU A 27 27.35 12.01 -6.33
CA LEU A 27 26.34 11.39 -5.48
C LEU A 27 27.03 10.72 -4.28
N PRO A 28 26.46 10.81 -3.07
CA PRO A 28 26.94 10.02 -1.95
C PRO A 28 26.98 8.55 -2.34
N THR A 29 28.13 7.91 -2.19
CA THR A 29 28.22 6.45 -2.25
C THR A 29 27.61 5.89 -0.98
N TRP A 30 26.47 5.23 -1.09
CA TRP A 30 25.85 4.48 -0.01
C TRP A 30 26.20 3.01 -0.19
N SER A 31 26.68 2.36 0.88
CA SER A 31 26.71 0.90 0.92
C SER A 31 25.35 0.41 1.39
N THR A 32 24.86 -0.69 0.82
CA THR A 32 23.70 -1.43 1.36
C THR A 32 24.05 -2.21 2.62
N ASP A 33 25.33 -2.40 2.91
CA ASP A 33 25.80 -3.22 4.04
C ASP A 33 25.40 -2.62 5.40
N ASP A 34 25.18 -1.31 5.44
CA ASP A 34 24.75 -0.57 6.64
C ASP A 34 23.22 -0.33 6.70
N TRP A 35 22.44 -0.92 5.77
CA TRP A 35 20.99 -0.73 5.76
C TRP A 35 20.33 -1.69 6.74
N GLU A 36 19.64 -1.10 7.71
CA GLU A 36 18.67 -1.80 8.56
C GLU A 36 17.47 -2.25 7.72
N GLU A 37 16.78 -3.31 8.15
CA GLU A 37 15.54 -3.78 7.53
C GLU A 37 14.45 -2.70 7.65
N GLY A 38 14.53 -1.88 8.71
CA GLY A 38 13.59 -0.81 8.97
C GLY A 38 12.26 -1.30 9.55
N THR A 39 12.21 -2.53 10.05
CA THR A 39 11.05 -3.14 10.72
C THR A 39 11.43 -3.89 12.00
N GLU A 40 12.62 -3.64 12.54
CA GLU A 40 13.19 -4.31 13.71
C GLU A 40 12.24 -4.20 14.92
N GLU A 41 11.55 -3.07 15.08
CA GLU A 41 10.60 -2.82 16.18
C GLU A 41 9.31 -3.67 16.08
N LEU A 42 9.07 -4.26 14.91
CA LEU A 42 7.92 -5.09 14.60
C LEU A 42 8.28 -6.58 14.56
N ALA A 43 9.57 -6.92 14.69
CA ALA A 43 10.04 -8.29 14.70
C ALA A 43 9.43 -9.07 15.89
N GLY A 44 8.96 -10.29 15.61
CA GLY A 44 8.36 -11.16 16.62
C GLY A 44 6.94 -10.80 17.05
N ARG A 45 6.36 -9.70 16.55
CA ARG A 45 4.94 -9.38 16.81
C ARG A 45 4.01 -10.30 16.04
N THR A 46 2.92 -10.67 16.68
CA THR A 46 1.84 -11.45 16.09
C THR A 46 0.95 -10.56 15.21
N VAL A 47 0.24 -11.17 14.27
CA VAL A 47 -0.70 -10.46 13.38
C VAL A 47 -1.76 -9.65 14.16
N PRO A 48 -2.38 -10.17 15.25
CA PRO A 48 -3.29 -9.36 16.07
C PRO A 48 -2.63 -8.15 16.74
N GLU A 49 -1.36 -8.26 17.18
CA GLU A 49 -0.61 -7.13 17.75
C GLU A 49 -0.29 -6.09 16.68
N LEU A 50 0.07 -6.52 15.47
CA LEU A 50 0.29 -5.61 14.34
C LEU A 50 -1.01 -4.88 13.94
N ALA A 51 -2.14 -5.59 13.94
CA ALA A 51 -3.44 -4.99 13.68
C ALA A 51 -3.85 -3.97 14.76
N SER A 52 -3.56 -4.25 16.03
CA SER A 52 -3.88 -3.32 17.12
C SER A 52 -3.03 -2.04 17.05
N MET A 53 -1.80 -2.10 16.53
CA MET A 53 -0.96 -0.93 16.22
C MET A 53 -1.54 -0.05 15.11
N LEU A 54 -2.49 -0.57 14.33
CA LEU A 54 -3.27 0.17 13.33
C LEU A 54 -4.64 0.63 13.87
N GLY A 55 -4.91 0.46 15.15
CA GLY A 55 -6.20 0.79 15.76
C GLY A 55 -7.33 -0.18 15.39
N LEU A 56 -7.00 -1.35 14.85
CA LEU A 56 -7.98 -2.35 14.43
C LEU A 56 -8.26 -3.35 15.56
N SER A 57 -9.52 -3.71 15.76
CA SER A 57 -9.94 -4.69 16.76
C SER A 57 -9.73 -6.15 16.32
N LYS A 58 -9.55 -6.37 15.01
CA LYS A 58 -9.30 -7.68 14.39
C LYS A 58 -8.30 -7.51 13.23
N PRO A 59 -7.55 -8.57 12.85
CA PRO A 59 -6.60 -8.50 11.75
C PRO A 59 -7.29 -8.51 10.39
N HIS A 60 -7.97 -7.42 10.07
CA HIS A 60 -8.67 -7.23 8.81
C HIS A 60 -8.61 -5.75 8.42
N ILE A 61 -8.05 -5.48 7.25
CA ILE A 61 -7.95 -4.13 6.69
C ILE A 61 -9.34 -3.67 6.22
N PRO A 62 -9.89 -2.55 6.74
CA PRO A 62 -11.20 -2.07 6.34
C PRO A 62 -11.31 -1.86 4.82
N GLY A 63 -12.35 -2.45 4.21
CA GLY A 63 -12.58 -2.33 2.76
C GLY A 63 -11.76 -3.30 1.90
N MET A 64 -10.91 -4.13 2.49
CA MET A 64 -10.21 -5.20 1.77
C MET A 64 -11.17 -6.37 1.51
N ALA A 65 -11.04 -7.03 0.36
CA ALA A 65 -11.80 -8.24 0.06
C ALA A 65 -11.46 -9.35 1.06
N GLU A 66 -12.46 -10.10 1.50
CA GLU A 66 -12.28 -11.21 2.46
C GLU A 66 -11.91 -12.53 1.78
N LYS A 67 -12.21 -12.65 0.48
CA LYS A 67 -11.99 -13.86 -0.29
C LYS A 67 -11.44 -13.55 -1.67
N GLU A 68 -10.72 -14.51 -2.22
CA GLU A 68 -10.28 -14.52 -3.59
C GLU A 68 -10.61 -15.86 -4.25
N HIS A 69 -10.79 -15.84 -5.57
CA HIS A 69 -10.86 -17.07 -6.34
C HIS A 69 -9.42 -17.50 -6.70
N PRO A 70 -9.02 -18.76 -6.49
CA PRO A 70 -7.63 -19.21 -6.69
C PRO A 70 -7.17 -19.16 -8.15
N THR A 71 -8.09 -18.95 -9.10
CA THR A 71 -7.77 -18.81 -10.52
C THR A 71 -7.83 -17.35 -10.96
N SER A 72 -6.78 -16.90 -11.65
CA SER A 72 -6.66 -15.56 -12.22
C SER A 72 -7.30 -15.41 -13.61
N ALA A 73 -8.19 -16.33 -13.99
CA ALA A 73 -8.70 -16.44 -15.36
C ALA A 73 -9.86 -15.47 -15.68
N HIS A 74 -10.32 -14.68 -14.71
CA HIS A 74 -11.52 -13.86 -14.84
C HIS A 74 -11.24 -12.41 -14.44
N ASP A 75 -11.83 -11.47 -15.19
CA ASP A 75 -11.84 -10.06 -14.82
C ASP A 75 -12.67 -9.88 -13.53
N ALA A 76 -12.03 -9.41 -12.45
CA ALA A 76 -12.68 -9.24 -11.16
C ALA A 76 -13.78 -8.15 -11.16
N TRP A 77 -13.82 -7.27 -12.17
CA TRP A 77 -14.85 -6.24 -12.35
C TRP A 77 -15.98 -6.68 -13.29
N SER A 78 -15.88 -7.87 -13.88
CA SER A 78 -16.98 -8.47 -14.61
C SER A 78 -18.10 -8.96 -13.66
N LYS A 79 -19.29 -9.23 -14.21
CA LYS A 79 -20.38 -9.82 -13.41
C LYS A 79 -20.01 -11.21 -12.92
N GLU A 80 -19.34 -11.97 -13.78
CA GLU A 80 -18.84 -13.32 -13.53
C GLU A 80 -17.79 -13.30 -12.41
N GLY A 81 -16.79 -12.40 -12.51
CA GLY A 81 -15.75 -12.23 -11.50
C GLY A 81 -16.28 -11.90 -10.11
N ARG A 82 -17.30 -11.02 -10.04
CA ARG A 82 -17.98 -10.70 -8.77
C ARG A 82 -18.76 -11.89 -8.19
N CYS A 83 -19.26 -12.81 -9.00
CA CYS A 83 -19.93 -14.01 -8.49
C CYS A 83 -18.93 -15.08 -8.03
N LEU A 84 -17.70 -15.09 -8.54
CA LEU A 84 -16.70 -16.10 -8.20
C LEU A 84 -16.21 -16.00 -6.75
N VAL A 85 -16.16 -14.80 -6.18
CA VAL A 85 -15.77 -14.61 -4.76
C VAL A 85 -16.79 -15.18 -3.77
N ASP A 86 -18.03 -15.39 -4.20
CA ASP A 86 -19.10 -16.03 -3.42
C ASP A 86 -19.21 -17.55 -3.67
N SER A 87 -18.40 -18.08 -4.58
CA SER A 87 -18.42 -19.50 -4.92
C SER A 87 -17.85 -20.37 -3.79
N ALA A 88 -18.16 -21.67 -3.84
CA ALA A 88 -17.60 -22.65 -2.91
C ALA A 88 -16.07 -22.84 -3.07
N GLU A 89 -15.51 -22.41 -4.19
CA GLU A 89 -14.07 -22.51 -4.50
C GLU A 89 -13.27 -21.28 -4.02
N ALA A 90 -13.95 -20.22 -3.57
CA ALA A 90 -13.30 -19.03 -3.05
C ALA A 90 -12.54 -19.35 -1.74
N VAL A 91 -11.30 -18.88 -1.67
CA VAL A 91 -10.42 -19.05 -0.51
C VAL A 91 -10.29 -17.72 0.25
N PRO A 92 -9.95 -17.75 1.55
CA PRO A 92 -9.68 -16.52 2.30
C PRO A 92 -8.55 -15.73 1.68
N LEU A 93 -8.76 -14.41 1.49
CA LEU A 93 -7.71 -13.48 1.13
C LEU A 93 -7.16 -12.85 2.40
N GLU A 94 -5.96 -13.27 2.81
CA GLU A 94 -5.31 -12.80 4.03
C GLU A 94 -3.89 -12.32 3.75
N LEU A 95 -3.49 -11.27 4.49
CA LEU A 95 -2.10 -10.80 4.46
C LEU A 95 -1.22 -11.70 5.32
N PHE A 96 -0.04 -12.02 4.81
CA PHE A 96 1.00 -12.72 5.58
C PHE A 96 1.57 -11.83 6.69
N PRO A 97 2.19 -12.41 7.74
CA PRO A 97 2.74 -11.63 8.86
C PRO A 97 3.71 -10.51 8.45
N HIS A 98 4.61 -10.76 7.49
CA HIS A 98 5.53 -9.73 7.00
C HIS A 98 4.80 -8.62 6.21
N GLN A 99 3.68 -8.94 5.56
CA GLN A 99 2.85 -7.93 4.91
C GLN A 99 2.19 -7.02 5.93
N TRP A 100 1.72 -7.56 7.06
CA TRP A 100 1.24 -6.76 8.18
C TRP A 100 2.32 -5.82 8.74
N GLN A 101 3.56 -6.30 8.91
CA GLN A 101 4.67 -5.46 9.34
C GLN A 101 4.91 -4.29 8.37
N GLY A 102 4.94 -4.58 7.07
CA GLY A 102 5.06 -3.56 6.02
C GLY A 102 3.93 -2.53 6.07
N VAL A 103 2.68 -2.96 6.23
CA VAL A 103 1.52 -2.04 6.33
C VAL A 103 1.62 -1.16 7.57
N VAL A 104 1.98 -1.72 8.73
CA VAL A 104 2.22 -0.93 9.96
C VAL A 104 3.28 0.14 9.70
N LYS A 105 4.43 -0.25 9.14
CA LYS A 105 5.51 0.71 8.87
C LYS A 105 5.08 1.81 7.90
N LEU A 106 4.41 1.44 6.81
CA LEU A 106 3.92 2.37 5.79
C LEU A 106 2.91 3.36 6.36
N VAL A 107 1.93 2.89 7.14
CA VAL A 107 0.91 3.76 7.74
C VAL A 107 1.52 4.71 8.77
N HIS A 108 2.35 4.20 9.69
CA HIS A 108 2.99 5.02 10.71
C HIS A 108 3.93 6.07 10.10
N ASN A 109 4.70 5.72 9.08
CA ASN A 109 5.54 6.69 8.37
C ASN A 109 4.70 7.70 7.59
N MET A 110 3.61 7.27 6.95
CA MET A 110 2.68 8.17 6.25
C MET A 110 2.09 9.22 7.20
N LEU A 111 1.61 8.81 8.37
CA LEU A 111 1.07 9.72 9.39
C LEU A 111 2.15 10.68 9.91
N ALA A 112 3.37 10.20 10.08
CA ALA A 112 4.51 11.02 10.48
C ALA A 112 5.11 11.88 9.34
N GLY A 113 4.53 11.88 8.14
CA GLY A 113 5.05 12.64 6.98
C GLY A 113 6.41 12.15 6.46
N ARG A 114 6.77 10.89 6.71
CA ARG A 114 8.02 10.26 6.27
C ARG A 114 7.82 9.41 5.02
N ASN A 115 8.69 9.60 4.04
CA ASN A 115 8.72 8.75 2.85
C ASN A 115 9.29 7.36 3.22
N THR A 116 8.70 6.31 2.65
CA THR A 116 9.14 4.91 2.88
C THR A 116 9.43 4.24 1.54
N LEU A 117 10.58 3.57 1.44
CA LEU A 117 10.92 2.72 0.30
C LEU A 117 10.69 1.26 0.68
N LEU A 118 9.80 0.58 -0.05
CA LEU A 118 9.47 -0.82 0.18
C LEU A 118 10.36 -1.72 -0.69
N MET A 119 11.44 -2.23 -0.11
CA MET A 119 12.49 -2.99 -0.82
C MET A 119 12.37 -4.52 -0.69
N ASP A 120 11.21 -5.04 -0.29
CA ASP A 120 10.96 -6.49 -0.23
C ASP A 120 11.25 -7.17 -1.57
N ALA A 121 11.65 -8.44 -1.54
CA ALA A 121 11.89 -9.22 -2.74
C ALA A 121 10.64 -9.30 -3.66
N VAL A 122 10.87 -9.58 -4.95
CA VAL A 122 9.77 -9.75 -5.92
C VAL A 122 8.95 -10.99 -5.55
N GLY A 123 7.62 -10.89 -5.68
CA GLY A 123 6.69 -11.99 -5.34
C GLY A 123 6.28 -12.07 -3.87
N VAL A 124 6.83 -11.22 -2.99
CA VAL A 124 6.50 -11.19 -1.55
C VAL A 124 5.15 -10.53 -1.23
N GLY A 125 4.53 -9.91 -2.24
CA GLY A 125 3.19 -9.31 -2.15
C GLY A 125 3.16 -7.82 -1.81
N LYS A 126 4.15 -7.06 -2.29
CA LYS A 126 4.19 -5.59 -2.18
C LYS A 126 2.93 -4.87 -2.66
N THR A 127 2.30 -5.39 -3.71
CA THR A 127 1.03 -4.83 -4.21
C THR A 127 -0.08 -4.93 -3.17
N ALA A 128 -0.17 -6.04 -2.43
CA ALA A 128 -1.16 -6.21 -1.37
C ALA A 128 -0.88 -5.24 -0.20
N GLN A 129 0.39 -5.07 0.19
CA GLN A 129 0.79 -4.07 1.19
C GLN A 129 0.38 -2.65 0.75
N ALA A 130 0.65 -2.26 -0.51
CA ALA A 130 0.31 -0.94 -1.03
C ALA A 130 -1.22 -0.70 -1.05
N ILE A 131 -2.00 -1.67 -1.53
CA ILE A 131 -3.47 -1.59 -1.52
C ILE A 131 -3.98 -1.46 -0.07
N ALA A 132 -3.47 -2.28 0.84
CA ALA A 132 -3.84 -2.21 2.25
C ALA A 132 -3.53 -0.84 2.87
N THR A 133 -2.37 -0.25 2.57
CA THR A 133 -2.02 1.11 3.03
C THR A 133 -2.98 2.17 2.48
N ILE A 134 -3.38 2.08 1.21
CA ILE A 134 -4.37 3.02 0.63
C ILE A 134 -5.73 2.88 1.31
N LEU A 135 -6.18 1.65 1.56
CA LEU A 135 -7.43 1.40 2.28
C LEU A 135 -7.38 1.92 3.72
N MET A 136 -6.24 1.73 4.39
CA MET A 136 -6.01 2.29 5.72
C MET A 136 -6.04 3.81 5.70
N TYR A 137 -5.45 4.47 4.69
CA TYR A 137 -5.52 5.92 4.54
C TYR A 137 -6.97 6.41 4.45
N GLU A 138 -7.78 5.77 3.60
CA GLU A 138 -9.20 6.16 3.47
C GLU A 138 -9.99 5.92 4.75
N TRP A 139 -9.73 4.79 5.42
CA TRP A 139 -10.36 4.51 6.70
C TRP A 139 -9.97 5.53 7.78
N ILE A 140 -8.68 5.88 7.89
CA ILE A 140 -8.18 6.90 8.80
C ILE A 140 -8.85 8.25 8.52
N ARG A 141 -8.91 8.67 7.24
CA ARG A 141 -9.59 9.90 6.83
C ARG A 141 -11.05 9.90 7.29
N ALA A 142 -11.78 8.80 7.06
CA ALA A 142 -13.18 8.68 7.47
C ALA A 142 -13.35 8.71 9.00
N MET A 143 -12.45 8.07 9.76
CA MET A 143 -12.48 8.11 11.24
C MET A 143 -12.15 9.50 11.79
N GLN A 144 -11.24 10.24 11.15
CA GLN A 144 -10.94 11.63 11.49
C GLN A 144 -12.15 12.54 11.26
N GLU A 145 -12.82 12.42 10.11
CA GLU A 145 -14.04 13.17 9.79
C GLU A 145 -15.18 12.90 10.78
N ALA A 146 -15.21 11.68 11.35
CA ALA A 146 -16.19 11.27 12.33
C ALA A 146 -15.82 11.56 13.80
N ASP A 147 -14.64 12.14 14.07
CA ASP A 147 -14.06 12.31 15.42
C ASP A 147 -13.98 10.99 16.22
N GLN A 148 -13.62 9.91 15.51
CA GLN A 148 -13.54 8.53 16.02
C GLN A 148 -12.18 7.89 15.77
N LEU A 149 -11.15 8.69 15.47
CA LEU A 149 -9.81 8.16 15.22
C LEU A 149 -9.29 7.44 16.47
N PRO A 150 -8.84 6.17 16.35
CA PRO A 150 -8.26 5.46 17.49
C PRO A 150 -7.04 6.19 18.03
N ALA A 151 -6.91 6.23 19.36
CA ALA A 151 -5.83 6.96 20.03
C ALA A 151 -4.41 6.57 19.57
N VAL A 152 -4.20 5.31 19.18
CA VAL A 152 -2.92 4.80 18.66
C VAL A 152 -2.48 5.43 17.33
N LEU A 153 -3.39 6.14 16.64
CA LEU A 153 -3.13 6.84 15.38
C LEU A 153 -3.21 8.37 15.51
N SER A 154 -3.44 8.88 16.72
CA SER A 154 -3.67 10.31 16.97
C SER A 154 -2.40 11.08 17.41
N GLU A 155 -1.24 10.44 17.36
CA GLU A 155 0.07 11.02 17.75
C GLU A 155 0.83 11.63 16.57
#